data_AF-A0A316KFC5-F1
#
_entry.id   AF-A0A316KFC5-F1
#
_cell.length_a   1.000
_cell.length_b   1.000
_cell.length_c   1.000
_cell.angle_alpha   90.00
_cell.angle_beta   90.00
_cell.angle_gamma   90.00
#
_symmetry.space_group_name_H-M   'P 1'
#
loop_
_entity.id
_entity.type
_entity.pdbx_description
1 polymer ?
#
loop_
_entity_poly.entity_id
_entity_poly.type
_entity_poly.pdbx_seq_one_letter_code
_entity_poly.pdbx_strand_id
1 'polypeptide(L)'
;MKLLLLFISIFVISYAHAQQEERDPYLEGIGYYDRENWRMADTTSVFEIIKKARKIVSSESARSEALCRIALSISENVESSEGVVRSYIGISSAKVNQNQNDSALYYVELAKPAADKAKAKRLIVGCLDQEAIVYAFDEQYDKCTRICFEAIK
;
A
#
# COMPACT_ATOMS: atom_id res chain seq x y z
N MET A 1 -27.09 39.56 9.84
CA MET A 1 -26.76 39.12 8.47
C MET A 1 -25.26 39.14 8.15
N LYS A 2 -24.51 40.22 8.45
CA LYS A 2 -23.06 40.29 8.19
C LYS A 2 -22.22 39.21 8.89
N LEU A 3 -22.58 38.80 10.10
CA LEU A 3 -21.85 37.75 10.85
C LEU A 3 -21.97 36.36 10.21
N LEU A 4 -23.14 36.01 9.67
CA LEU A 4 -23.41 34.71 9.05
C LEU A 4 -22.58 34.52 7.76
N LEU A 5 -22.48 35.59 6.96
CA LEU A 5 -21.66 35.61 5.75
C LEU A 5 -20.17 35.39 6.05
N LEU A 6 -19.68 35.93 7.18
CA LEU A 6 -18.29 35.76 7.60
C LEU A 6 -17.97 34.30 8.00
N PHE A 7 -18.88 33.63 8.70
CA PHE A 7 -18.75 32.22 9.07
C PHE A 7 -18.76 31.31 7.83
N ILE A 8 -19.65 31.57 6.87
CA ILE A 8 -19.70 30.80 5.63
C ILE A 8 -18.40 30.98 4.82
N SER A 9 -17.86 32.20 4.73
CA SER A 9 -16.60 32.42 4.01
C SER A 9 -15.40 31.72 4.65
N ILE A 10 -15.32 31.70 5.99
CA ILE A 10 -14.24 30.97 6.69
C ILE A 10 -14.37 29.47 6.44
N PHE A 11 -15.59 28.93 6.52
CA PHE A 11 -15.83 27.50 6.29
C PHE A 11 -15.47 27.07 4.85
N VAL A 12 -15.80 27.88 3.85
CA VAL A 12 -15.46 27.61 2.44
C VAL A 12 -13.95 27.69 2.20
N ILE A 13 -13.24 28.66 2.81
CA ILE A 13 -11.79 28.78 2.66
C ILE A 13 -11.07 27.61 3.34
N SER A 14 -11.51 27.20 4.54
CA SER A 14 -10.98 26.01 5.22
C SER A 14 -11.25 24.73 4.45
N TYR A 15 -12.44 24.61 3.83
CA TYR A 15 -12.78 23.46 3.00
C TYR A 15 -11.94 23.40 1.72
N ALA A 16 -11.69 24.55 1.08
CA ALA A 16 -10.84 24.63 -0.10
C ALA A 16 -9.36 24.29 0.20
N HIS A 17 -8.84 24.69 1.37
CA HIS A 17 -7.48 24.31 1.79
C HIS A 17 -7.37 22.84 2.19
N ALA A 18 -8.44 22.26 2.75
CA ALA A 18 -8.47 20.83 3.07
C ALA A 18 -8.50 19.93 1.83
N GLN A 19 -8.87 20.46 0.66
CA GLN A 19 -8.91 19.71 -0.60
C GLN A 19 -7.63 19.81 -1.43
N GLN A 20 -6.64 20.58 -1.00
CA GLN A 20 -5.35 20.55 -1.66
C GLN A 20 -4.63 19.26 -1.20
N GLU A 21 -4.78 18.18 -1.98
CA GLU A 21 -4.05 16.93 -1.76
C GLU A 21 -2.57 17.24 -1.58
N GLU A 22 -2.09 17.09 -0.35
CA GLU A 22 -0.68 17.28 -0.03
C GLU A 22 0.11 16.25 -0.81
N ARG A 23 0.83 16.73 -1.84
CA ARG A 23 1.63 15.87 -2.70
C ARG A 23 2.73 15.22 -1.88
N ASP A 24 2.85 13.90 -1.96
CA ASP A 24 3.99 13.23 -1.35
C ASP A 24 5.31 13.73 -1.98
N PRO A 25 6.26 14.27 -1.19
CA PRO A 25 7.51 14.83 -1.72
C PRO A 25 8.37 13.82 -2.48
N TYR A 26 8.30 12.54 -2.11
CA TYR A 26 9.02 11.49 -2.84
C TYR A 26 8.43 11.28 -4.23
N LEU A 27 7.09 11.26 -4.33
CA LEU A 27 6.39 11.10 -5.60
C LEU A 27 6.62 12.30 -6.52
N GLU A 28 6.65 13.51 -5.97
CA GLU A 28 7.05 14.71 -6.72
C GLU A 28 8.50 14.61 -7.20
N GLY A 29 9.43 14.15 -6.35
CA GLY A 29 10.84 13.98 -6.69
C GLY A 29 11.11 12.96 -7.80
N ILE A 30 10.23 11.96 -8.00
CA ILE A 30 10.32 11.00 -9.11
C ILE A 30 9.46 11.39 -10.32
N GLY A 31 8.84 12.58 -10.32
CA GLY A 31 8.04 13.07 -11.43
C GLY A 31 6.66 12.42 -11.60
N TYR A 32 6.12 11.77 -10.57
CA TYR A 32 4.81 11.09 -10.64
C TYR A 32 3.66 12.05 -10.98
N TYR A 33 3.71 13.29 -10.49
CA TYR A 33 2.68 14.31 -10.72
C TYR A 33 2.90 15.13 -12.00
N ASP A 34 3.96 14.87 -12.75
CA ASP A 34 4.26 15.57 -13.98
C ASP A 34 3.50 14.94 -15.15
N ARG A 35 2.63 15.75 -15.79
CA ARG A 35 1.79 15.31 -16.91
C ARG A 35 2.61 14.94 -18.14
N GLU A 36 3.82 15.48 -18.31
CA GLU A 36 4.70 15.13 -19.42
C GLU A 36 5.42 13.79 -19.19
N ASN A 37 5.62 13.43 -17.91
CA ASN A 37 6.29 12.20 -17.47
C ASN A 37 5.36 11.04 -17.10
N TRP A 38 4.05 11.14 -17.38
CA TRP A 38 3.08 10.06 -17.14
C TRP A 38 3.45 8.71 -17.81
N ARG A 39 4.36 8.75 -18.79
CA ARG A 39 4.96 7.57 -19.45
C ARG A 39 5.97 6.79 -18.60
N MET A 40 6.31 7.26 -17.40
CA MET A 40 7.19 6.54 -16.45
C MET A 40 6.45 5.52 -15.57
N ALA A 41 5.17 5.23 -15.89
CA ALA A 41 4.48 4.06 -15.36
C ALA A 41 5.16 2.79 -15.91
N ASP A 42 6.20 2.36 -15.22
CA ASP A 42 6.92 1.12 -15.48
C ASP A 42 7.08 0.32 -14.18
N THR A 43 7.56 -0.91 -14.33
CA THR A 43 7.80 -1.79 -13.17
C THR A 43 8.90 -1.26 -12.25
N THR A 44 9.82 -0.44 -12.75
CA THR A 44 10.93 0.12 -11.97
C THR A 44 10.39 1.10 -10.92
N SER A 45 9.56 2.04 -11.35
CA SER A 45 8.91 3.03 -10.49
C SER A 45 8.04 2.36 -9.43
N VAL A 46 7.27 1.34 -9.82
CA VAL A 46 6.49 0.51 -8.88
C VAL A 46 7.37 -0.04 -7.76
N PHE A 47 8.51 -0.66 -8.10
CA PHE A 47 9.36 -1.31 -7.11
C PHE A 47 10.09 -0.31 -6.21
N GLU A 48 10.50 0.86 -6.73
CA GLU A 48 11.10 1.89 -5.90
C GLU A 48 10.08 2.54 -4.93
N ILE A 49 8.83 2.77 -5.37
CA ILE A 49 7.75 3.23 -4.48
C ILE A 49 7.50 2.22 -3.36
N ILE A 50 7.37 0.92 -3.68
CA ILE A 50 7.17 -0.15 -2.68
C ILE A 50 8.36 -0.21 -1.71
N LYS A 51 9.59 -0.10 -2.21
CA LYS A 51 10.81 -0.09 -1.39
C LYS A 51 10.85 1.11 -0.45
N LYS A 52 10.43 2.30 -0.91
CA LYS A 52 10.29 3.49 -0.05
C LYS A 52 9.23 3.27 1.02
N ALA A 53 8.06 2.74 0.65
CA ALA A 53 6.97 2.45 1.58
C ALA A 53 7.41 1.49 2.69
N ARG A 54 8.14 0.42 2.35
CA ARG A 54 8.68 -0.54 3.32
C ARG A 54 9.67 0.09 4.31
N LYS A 55 10.50 1.04 3.86
CA LYS A 55 11.46 1.73 4.74
C LYS A 55 10.79 2.58 5.82
N ILE A 56 9.58 3.06 5.58
CA ILE A 56 8.85 3.96 6.49
C ILE A 56 7.67 3.28 7.20
N VAL A 57 7.47 1.97 7.00
CA VAL A 57 6.24 1.28 7.42
C VAL A 57 5.98 1.34 8.93
N SER A 58 7.04 1.31 9.74
CA SER A 58 6.92 1.35 11.21
C SER A 58 6.81 2.77 11.78
N SER A 59 7.36 3.78 11.10
CA SER A 59 7.37 5.17 11.56
C SER A 59 6.22 6.01 10.99
N GLU A 60 5.78 5.70 9.77
CA GLU A 60 4.79 6.44 9.00
C GLU A 60 3.83 5.47 8.29
N SER A 61 3.20 4.56 9.04
CA SER A 61 2.40 3.45 8.50
C SER A 61 1.26 3.90 7.57
N ALA A 62 0.59 5.02 7.86
CA ALA A 62 -0.46 5.58 6.99
C ALA A 62 0.08 6.05 5.63
N ARG A 63 1.25 6.70 5.63
CA ARG A 63 1.93 7.14 4.41
C ARG A 63 2.47 5.94 3.62
N SER A 64 3.01 4.94 4.30
CA SER A 64 3.44 3.67 3.70
C SER A 64 2.29 3.00 2.94
N GLU A 65 1.10 2.94 3.55
CA GLU A 65 -0.12 2.44 2.90
C GLU A 65 -0.47 3.26 1.65
N ALA A 66 -0.49 4.59 1.73
CA ALA A 66 -0.79 5.46 0.60
C ALA A 66 0.16 5.22 -0.60
N LEU A 67 1.46 5.11 -0.33
CA LEU A 67 2.46 4.79 -1.36
C LEU A 67 2.21 3.41 -1.99
N CYS A 68 1.86 2.40 -1.18
CA CYS A 68 1.56 1.07 -1.70
C CYS A 68 0.27 1.03 -2.54
N ARG A 69 -0.74 1.85 -2.22
CA ARG A 69 -1.96 1.99 -3.05
C ARG A 69 -1.66 2.64 -4.39
N ILE A 70 -0.76 3.62 -4.41
CA ILE A 70 -0.30 4.24 -5.66
C ILE A 70 0.48 3.21 -6.49
N ALA A 71 1.42 2.48 -5.88
CA ALA A 71 2.13 1.39 -6.56
C ALA A 71 1.19 0.30 -7.09
N LEU A 72 0.12 -0.03 -6.36
CA LEU A 72 -0.91 -0.98 -6.81
C LEU A 72 -1.60 -0.47 -8.07
N SER A 73 -2.08 0.77 -8.06
CA SER A 73 -2.77 1.37 -9.22
C SER A 73 -1.86 1.39 -10.46
N ILE A 74 -0.58 1.76 -10.30
CA ILE A 74 0.39 1.70 -11.39
C ILE A 74 0.60 0.27 -11.87
N SER A 75 0.76 -0.69 -10.94
CA SER A 75 0.96 -2.11 -11.25
C SER A 75 -0.18 -2.72 -12.05
N GLU A 76 -1.42 -2.35 -11.73
CA GLU A 76 -2.62 -2.77 -12.45
C GLU A 76 -2.63 -2.18 -13.87
N ASN A 77 -2.30 -0.90 -14.02
CA ASN A 77 -2.25 -0.22 -15.32
C ASN A 77 -1.18 -0.80 -16.26
N VAL A 78 -0.03 -1.23 -15.71
CA VAL A 78 1.06 -1.85 -16.51
C VAL A 78 0.99 -3.38 -16.52
N GLU A 79 -0.09 -3.95 -15.99
CA GLU A 79 -0.35 -5.39 -15.90
C GLU A 79 0.76 -6.21 -15.19
N SER A 80 1.50 -5.57 -14.28
CA SER A 80 2.57 -6.22 -13.51
C SER A 80 2.00 -7.04 -12.36
N SER A 81 1.82 -8.33 -12.58
CA SER A 81 1.32 -9.25 -11.55
C SER A 81 2.24 -9.27 -10.31
N GLU A 82 3.56 -9.16 -10.49
CA GLU A 82 4.50 -9.03 -9.37
C GLU A 82 4.32 -7.71 -8.61
N GLY A 83 4.12 -6.61 -9.33
CA GLY A 83 3.85 -5.30 -8.73
C GLY A 83 2.58 -5.33 -7.87
N VAL A 84 1.51 -5.95 -8.38
CA VAL A 84 0.24 -6.13 -7.67
C VAL A 84 0.46 -6.90 -6.36
N VAL A 85 1.11 -8.08 -6.42
CA VAL A 85 1.39 -8.88 -5.22
C VAL A 85 2.18 -8.11 -4.18
N ARG A 86 3.30 -7.48 -4.59
CA ARG A 86 4.17 -6.74 -3.68
C ARG A 86 3.48 -5.52 -3.07
N SER A 87 2.59 -4.88 -3.82
CA SER A 87 1.82 -3.72 -3.34
C SER A 87 0.80 -4.14 -2.29
N TYR A 88 0.06 -5.22 -2.53
CA TYR A 88 -0.86 -5.77 -1.53
C TYR A 88 -0.16 -6.23 -0.25
N ILE A 89 0.98 -6.92 -0.36
CA ILE A 89 1.82 -7.26 0.80
C ILE A 89 2.28 -5.99 1.54
N GLY A 90 2.66 -4.93 0.82
CA GLY A 90 3.03 -3.65 1.41
C GLY A 90 1.88 -3.00 2.19
N ILE A 91 0.66 -3.00 1.62
CA ILE A 91 -0.55 -2.52 2.31
C ILE A 91 -0.81 -3.36 3.56
N SER A 92 -0.74 -4.70 3.47
CA SER A 92 -0.89 -5.58 4.63
C SER A 92 0.11 -5.24 5.74
N SER A 93 1.39 -5.06 5.40
CA SER A 93 2.41 -4.69 6.38
C SER A 93 2.12 -3.34 7.06
N ALA A 94 1.65 -2.35 6.29
CA ALA A 94 1.20 -1.08 6.85
C ALA A 94 0.00 -1.25 7.80
N LYS A 95 -0.97 -2.11 7.43
CA LYS A 95 -2.14 -2.43 8.26
C LYS A 95 -1.79 -3.12 9.57
N VAL A 96 -0.82 -4.05 9.57
CA VAL A 96 -0.27 -4.64 10.81
C VAL A 96 0.28 -3.55 11.72
N ASN A 97 1.08 -2.62 11.18
CA ASN A 97 1.64 -1.50 11.97
C ASN A 97 0.58 -0.46 12.40
N GLN A 98 -0.63 -0.53 11.88
CA GLN A 98 -1.79 0.27 12.32
C GLN A 98 -2.67 -0.51 13.31
N ASN A 99 -2.28 -1.72 13.73
CA ASN A 99 -3.08 -2.66 14.52
C ASN A 99 -4.42 -3.04 13.85
N GLN A 100 -4.44 -3.11 12.51
CA GLN A 100 -5.61 -3.47 11.70
C GLN A 100 -5.42 -4.87 11.09
N ASN A 101 -5.26 -5.90 11.93
CA ASN A 101 -4.87 -7.25 11.52
C ASN A 101 -5.87 -7.91 10.56
N ASP A 102 -7.19 -7.75 10.77
CA ASP A 102 -8.21 -8.25 9.85
C ASP A 102 -8.07 -7.64 8.44
N SER A 103 -7.84 -6.33 8.38
CA SER A 103 -7.60 -5.64 7.10
C SER A 103 -6.29 -6.06 6.47
N ALA A 104 -5.26 -6.33 7.28
CA ALA A 104 -3.99 -6.85 6.78
C ALA A 104 -4.20 -8.20 6.09
N LEU A 105 -4.88 -9.14 6.75
CA LEU A 105 -5.18 -10.45 6.21
C LEU A 105 -5.99 -10.37 4.92
N TYR A 106 -7.01 -9.50 4.87
CA TYR A 106 -7.78 -9.26 3.64
C TYR A 106 -6.88 -8.89 2.44
N TYR A 107 -5.89 -8.02 2.63
CA TYR A 107 -4.97 -7.66 1.56
C TYR A 107 -4.01 -8.78 1.17
N VAL A 108 -3.64 -9.68 2.10
CA VAL A 108 -2.89 -10.88 1.74
C VAL A 108 -3.72 -11.81 0.86
N GLU A 109 -5.01 -12.00 1.16
CA GLU A 109 -5.91 -12.80 0.33
C GLU A 109 -6.07 -12.22 -1.08
N LEU A 110 -6.15 -10.90 -1.22
CA LEU A 110 -6.17 -10.25 -2.54
C LEU A 110 -4.88 -10.45 -3.34
N ALA A 111 -3.73 -10.68 -2.68
CA ALA A 111 -2.47 -10.90 -3.36
C ALA A 111 -2.36 -12.30 -3.98
N LYS A 112 -2.99 -13.32 -3.37
CA LYS A 112 -2.84 -14.74 -3.76
C LYS A 112 -3.20 -15.01 -5.25
N PRO A 113 -4.34 -14.54 -5.79
CA PRO A 113 -4.68 -14.75 -7.20
C PRO A 113 -3.68 -14.14 -8.18
N ALA A 114 -3.09 -12.98 -7.83
CA ALA A 114 -2.07 -12.35 -8.66
C ALA A 114 -0.73 -13.11 -8.62
N ALA A 115 -0.38 -13.70 -7.47
CA ALA A 115 0.80 -14.55 -7.35
C ALA A 115 0.66 -15.84 -8.19
N ASP A 116 -0.52 -16.44 -8.18
CA ASP A 116 -0.84 -17.62 -9.00
C ASP A 116 -0.81 -17.27 -10.49
N LYS A 117 -1.40 -16.14 -10.90
CA LYS A 117 -1.35 -15.65 -12.29
C LYS A 117 0.08 -15.44 -12.77
N ALA A 118 0.97 -14.93 -11.91
CA ALA A 118 2.38 -14.73 -12.22
C ALA A 118 3.17 -16.04 -12.35
N LYS A 119 2.61 -17.19 -11.92
CA LYS A 119 3.27 -18.51 -11.89
C LYS A 119 4.64 -18.48 -11.19
N ALA A 120 4.81 -17.58 -10.22
CA ALA A 120 6.07 -17.34 -9.56
C ALA A 120 6.02 -17.86 -8.12
N LYS A 121 6.61 -19.03 -7.85
CA LYS A 121 6.62 -19.66 -6.51
C LYS A 121 7.07 -18.70 -5.42
N ARG A 122 8.07 -17.85 -5.71
CA ARG A 122 8.56 -16.81 -4.78
C ARG A 122 7.48 -15.82 -4.33
N LEU A 123 6.49 -15.51 -5.17
CA LEU A 123 5.41 -14.59 -4.84
C LEU A 123 4.36 -15.26 -3.95
N ILE A 124 4.08 -16.55 -4.20
CA ILE A 124 3.21 -17.36 -3.33
C ILE A 124 3.81 -17.45 -1.93
N VAL A 125 5.11 -17.78 -1.84
CA VAL A 125 5.85 -17.80 -0.56
C VAL A 125 5.78 -16.42 0.12
N GLY A 126 5.98 -15.34 -0.62
CA GLY A 126 5.85 -13.99 -0.07
C GLY A 126 4.46 -13.67 0.50
N CYS A 127 3.39 -14.23 -0.08
CA CYS A 127 2.04 -14.09 0.48
C CYS A 127 1.91 -14.89 1.80
N LEU A 128 2.41 -16.13 1.83
CA LEU A 128 2.38 -16.98 3.03
C LEU A 128 3.20 -16.36 4.17
N ASP A 129 4.39 -15.84 3.88
CA ASP A 129 5.23 -15.15 4.87
C ASP A 129 4.49 -13.95 5.48
N GLN A 130 3.80 -13.16 4.65
CA GLN A 130 3.05 -12.02 5.13
C GLN A 130 1.81 -12.45 5.94
N GLU A 131 1.12 -13.52 5.55
CA GLU A 131 0.02 -14.12 6.32
C GLU A 131 0.49 -14.58 7.70
N ALA A 132 1.64 -15.26 7.78
CA ALA A 132 2.24 -15.68 9.03
C ALA A 132 2.57 -14.48 9.95
N ILE A 133 3.10 -13.38 9.38
CA ILE A 133 3.34 -12.14 10.13
C ILE A 133 2.04 -11.60 10.72
N VAL A 134 0.94 -11.56 9.94
CA VAL A 134 -0.36 -11.08 10.44
C VAL A 134 -0.82 -11.94 11.62
N TYR A 135 -0.79 -13.28 11.50
CA TYR A 135 -1.16 -14.16 12.61
C TYR A 135 -0.26 -14.01 13.84
N ALA A 136 1.04 -13.77 13.66
CA ALA A 136 1.96 -13.54 14.77
C ALA A 136 1.62 -12.26 15.55
N PHE A 137 1.29 -11.18 14.84
CA PHE A 137 0.87 -9.91 15.44
C PHE A 137 -0.51 -9.96 16.08
N ASP A 138 -1.34 -10.92 15.66
CA ASP A 138 -2.65 -11.21 16.25
C ASP A 138 -2.61 -12.31 17.32
N GLU A 139 -1.40 -12.71 17.75
CA GLU A 139 -1.16 -13.75 18.76
C GLU A 139 -1.73 -15.15 18.42
N GLN A 140 -2.07 -15.39 17.15
CA GLN A 140 -2.55 -16.67 16.64
C GLN A 140 -1.38 -17.58 16.23
N TYR A 141 -0.51 -17.91 17.20
CA TYR A 141 0.76 -18.60 16.93
C TYR A 141 0.62 -19.98 16.31
N ASP A 142 -0.45 -20.72 16.60
CA ASP A 142 -0.72 -22.02 15.98
C ASP A 142 -0.93 -21.88 14.47
N LYS A 143 -1.70 -20.86 14.05
CA LYS A 143 -1.94 -20.57 12.64
C LYS A 143 -0.66 -20.07 11.97
N CYS A 144 0.06 -19.15 12.60
CA CYS A 144 1.35 -18.68 12.13
C CYS A 144 2.31 -19.85 11.85
N THR A 145 2.49 -20.74 12.83
CA THR A 145 3.34 -21.93 12.69
C THR A 145 2.94 -22.79 11.50
N ARG A 146 1.63 -23.07 11.35
CA ARG A 146 1.12 -23.85 10.21
C ARG A 146 1.46 -23.20 8.87
N ILE A 147 1.23 -21.89 8.73
CA ILE A 147 1.51 -21.16 7.49
C ILE A 147 3.01 -21.16 7.17
N CYS A 148 3.88 -20.98 8.17
CA CYS A 148 5.33 -21.10 7.97
C CYS A 148 5.74 -22.48 7.43
N PHE A 149 5.10 -23.56 7.90
CA PHE A 149 5.34 -24.91 7.36
C PHE A 149 4.80 -25.11 5.93
N GLU A 150 3.77 -24.38 5.54
CA GLU A 150 3.27 -24.38 4.16
C GLU A 150 4.24 -23.64 3.23
N ALA A 151 4.84 -22.53 3.69
CA ALA A 151 5.77 -21.71 2.90
C ALA A 151 7.07 -22.44 2.50
N ILE A 152 7.52 -23.41 3.31
CA ILE A 152 8.77 -24.16 3.07
C ILE A 152 8.61 -25.40 2.16
N LYS A 153 7.39 -25.74 1.73
CA LYS A 153 7.12 -26.86 0.81
C LYS A 153 7.30 -26.43 -0.65
#